data_AF-A0A9Q3BUW0-F1
#
_entry.id   AF-A0A9Q3BUW0-F1
#
_cell.length_a   1.000
_cell.length_b   1.000
_cell.length_c   1.000
_cell.angle_alpha   90.00
_cell.angle_beta   90.00
_cell.angle_gamma   90.00
#
_symmetry.space_group_name_H-M   'P 1'
#
loop_
_entity.id
_entity.type
_entity.pdbx_description
1 polymer ?
#
loop_
_entity_poly.entity_id
_entity_poly.type
_entity_poly.pdbx_seq_one_letter_code
_entity_poly.pdbx_strand_id
1 'polypeptide(L)'
;MKIDCPFRIFARKDAKSTSWTLKFKNPEHNHDATESIMAHPAFRNFNEQETSQISQMSESLLIKKPIQAQLSSQRESERPVILKDIYSQVKKLKKFKLQGRRPIDSFIDTLKEEIFVWSSSRDTGGYITSFFNSPPCHKTPS
;
A
#
# COMPACT_ATOMS: atom_id res chain seq x y z
N MET A 1 -8.26 15.93 3.44
CA MET A 1 -9.57 16.24 2.82
C MET A 1 -9.41 16.08 1.31
N LYS A 2 -10.27 15.32 0.62
CA LYS A 2 -10.24 15.28 -0.86
C LYS A 2 -11.23 16.36 -1.29
N ILE A 3 -10.71 17.52 -1.69
CA ILE A 3 -11.53 18.57 -2.27
C ILE A 3 -11.83 18.10 -3.69
N ASP A 4 -13.11 18.00 -4.05
CA ASP A 4 -13.53 17.60 -5.39
C ASP A 4 -13.34 18.79 -6.33
N CYS A 5 -12.08 19.15 -6.55
CA CYS A 5 -11.70 20.30 -7.35
C CYS A 5 -11.86 19.94 -8.83
N PRO A 6 -12.61 20.74 -9.62
CA PRO A 6 -12.81 20.47 -11.04
C PRO A 6 -11.54 20.73 -11.86
N PHE A 7 -10.54 21.41 -11.27
CA PHE A 7 -9.28 21.74 -11.91
C PHE A 7 -8.54 20.52 -12.46
N ARG A 8 -8.21 20.57 -13.76
CA ARG A 8 -7.40 19.55 -14.41
C ARG A 8 -6.39 20.17 -15.37
N ILE A 9 -5.18 19.62 -15.36
CA ILE A 9 -4.15 19.93 -16.35
C ILE A 9 -3.77 18.65 -17.10
N PHE A 10 -3.56 18.78 -18.40
CA PHE A 10 -3.11 17.70 -19.26
C PHE A 10 -1.78 18.09 -19.86
N ALA A 11 -0.75 17.29 -19.63
CA ALA A 11 0.53 17.42 -20.31
C ALA A 11 0.61 16.34 -21.40
N ARG A 12 0.87 16.75 -22.64
CA ARG A 12 1.15 15.85 -23.75
C ARG A 12 2.58 16.11 -24.24
N LYS A 13 3.43 15.10 -24.18
CA LYS A 13 4.75 15.15 -24.82
C LYS A 13 4.55 15.00 -26.33
N ASP A 14 5.21 15.85 -27.10
CA ASP A 14 5.30 15.65 -28.55
C ASP A 14 6.11 14.38 -28.83
N ALA A 15 5.65 13.57 -29.78
CA ALA A 15 6.34 12.35 -30.17
C ALA A 15 7.63 12.63 -30.96
N LYS A 16 7.73 13.79 -31.61
CA LYS A 16 8.84 14.16 -32.51
C LYS A 16 9.79 15.20 -31.92
N SER A 17 9.45 15.80 -30.79
CA SER A 17 10.29 16.79 -30.12
C SER A 17 10.41 16.50 -28.62
N THR A 18 11.33 17.19 -27.96
CA THR A 18 11.44 17.17 -26.49
C THR A 18 10.42 18.08 -25.81
N SER A 19 9.55 18.72 -26.57
CA SER A 19 8.59 19.71 -26.09
C SER A 19 7.35 19.06 -25.45
N TRP A 20 6.81 19.76 -24.47
CA TRP A 20 5.57 19.40 -23.79
C TRP A 20 4.50 20.46 -24.05
N THR A 21 3.29 20.02 -24.40
CA THR A 21 2.12 20.90 -24.46
C THR A 21 1.28 20.69 -23.21
N LEU A 22 1.04 21.77 -22.47
CA LEU A 22 0.13 21.81 -21.32
C LEU A 22 -1.21 22.39 -21.77
N LYS A 23 -2.31 21.70 -21.45
CA LYS A 23 -3.69 22.18 -21.65
C LYS A 23 -4.43 22.17 -20.33
N PHE A 24 -5.04 23.29 -20.00
CA PHE A 24 -5.94 23.41 -18.85
C PHE A 24 -7.35 22.95 -19.26
N LYS A 25 -7.99 22.19 -18.37
CA LYS A 25 -9.41 21.83 -18.47
C LYS A 25 -10.04 22.22 -17.14
N ASN A 26 -10.97 23.16 -17.19
CA ASN A 26 -11.60 23.79 -16.02
C ASN A 26 -10.55 24.50 -15.15
N PRO A 27 -10.08 25.70 -15.53
CA PRO A 27 -9.02 26.40 -14.80
C PRO A 27 -9.43 26.88 -13.40
N GLU A 28 -10.73 26.86 -13.09
CA GLU A 28 -11.27 27.33 -11.82
C GLU A 28 -11.01 26.36 -10.65
N HIS A 29 -10.67 26.93 -9.51
CA HIS A 29 -10.56 26.23 -8.23
C HIS A 29 -11.81 26.51 -7.38
N ASN A 30 -12.33 25.50 -6.69
CA ASN A 30 -13.43 25.64 -5.73
C ASN A 30 -12.95 25.72 -4.27
N HIS A 31 -11.70 26.11 -4.09
CA HIS A 31 -11.04 26.25 -2.80
C HIS A 31 -9.87 27.22 -2.91
N ASP A 32 -9.46 27.79 -1.79
CA ASP A 32 -8.30 28.66 -1.73
C ASP A 32 -7.00 27.89 -1.98
N ALA A 33 -5.96 28.63 -2.38
CA ALA A 33 -4.62 28.09 -2.51
C ALA A 33 -4.19 27.48 -1.16
N THR A 34 -3.65 26.26 -1.18
CA THR A 34 -3.23 25.64 0.05
C THR A 34 -1.89 26.19 0.51
N GLU A 35 -1.83 26.64 1.76
CA GLU A 35 -0.62 27.24 2.36
C GLU A 35 0.53 26.23 2.52
N SER A 36 0.21 24.94 2.60
CA SER A 36 1.20 23.87 2.70
C SER A 36 1.08 22.89 1.54
N ILE A 37 2.14 22.77 0.75
CA ILE A 37 2.23 21.77 -0.32
C ILE A 37 2.05 20.34 0.22
N MET A 38 2.34 20.14 1.51
CA MET A 38 2.19 18.87 2.22
C MET A 38 0.74 18.50 2.48
N ALA A 39 -0.23 19.39 2.28
CA ALA A 39 -1.64 19.01 2.28
C ALA A 39 -1.97 18.02 1.15
N HIS A 40 -1.22 18.09 0.04
CA HIS A 40 -1.38 17.22 -1.11
C HIS A 40 -0.59 15.90 -0.91
N PRO A 41 -1.25 14.72 -0.96
CA PRO A 41 -0.60 13.43 -0.74
C PRO A 41 0.59 13.16 -1.67
N ALA A 42 0.60 13.75 -2.87
CA ALA A 42 1.68 13.62 -3.85
C ALA A 42 3.03 14.12 -3.31
N PHE A 43 3.04 15.04 -2.34
CA PHE A 43 4.25 15.59 -1.73
C PHE A 43 4.59 14.93 -0.39
N ARG A 44 3.71 14.07 0.14
CA ARG A 44 3.93 13.31 1.38
C ARG A 44 4.48 11.90 1.17
N ASN A 45 5.17 11.65 0.07
CA ASN A 45 5.76 10.35 -0.20
C ASN A 45 6.84 9.97 0.83
N PHE A 46 7.02 8.66 1.01
CA PHE A 46 8.12 8.09 1.78
C PHE A 46 9.33 7.91 0.87
N ASN A 47 10.53 8.21 1.40
CA ASN A 47 11.78 7.88 0.74
C ASN A 47 12.07 6.36 0.87
N GLU A 48 13.20 5.91 0.32
CA GLU A 48 13.56 4.50 0.33
C GLU A 48 13.81 3.96 1.74
N GLN A 49 14.51 4.72 2.59
CA GLN A 49 14.80 4.35 3.98
C GLN A 49 13.51 4.17 4.78
N GLU A 50 12.60 5.13 4.70
CA GLU A 50 11.29 5.09 5.37
C GLU A 50 10.43 3.96 4.82
N THR A 51 10.49 3.71 3.51
CA THR A 51 9.77 2.59 2.90
C THR A 51 10.29 1.24 3.40
N SER A 52 11.60 1.10 3.54
CA SER A 52 12.23 -0.09 4.12
C SER A 52 11.79 -0.31 5.57
N GLN A 53 11.84 0.74 6.40
CA GLN A 53 11.37 0.71 7.78
C GLN A 53 9.87 0.34 7.88
N ILE A 54 9.02 0.94 7.04
CA ILE A 54 7.59 0.59 6.98
C ILE A 54 7.42 -0.89 6.63
N SER A 55 8.20 -1.44 5.70
CA SER A 55 8.13 -2.86 5.36
C SER A 55 8.46 -3.73 6.56
N GLN A 56 9.62 -3.50 7.19
CA GLN A 56 10.10 -4.27 8.34
C GLN A 56 9.10 -4.24 9.51
N MET A 57 8.61 -3.05 9.86
CA MET A 57 7.63 -2.90 10.95
C MET A 57 6.26 -3.49 10.60
N SER A 58 5.87 -3.49 9.32
CA SER A 58 4.60 -4.09 8.91
C SER A 58 4.61 -5.62 8.89
N GLU A 59 5.80 -6.22 8.79
CA GLU A 59 6.01 -7.66 8.83
C GLU A 59 5.98 -8.20 10.26
N SER A 60 6.45 -7.42 11.23
CA SER A 60 6.41 -7.76 12.67
C SER A 60 5.04 -7.62 13.32
N LEU A 61 3.95 -7.60 12.53
CA LEU A 61 2.55 -7.47 12.97
C LEU A 61 2.26 -6.21 13.81
N LEU A 62 3.12 -5.19 13.77
CA LEU A 62 2.89 -3.96 14.51
C LEU A 62 1.66 -3.23 13.97
N ILE A 63 0.84 -2.72 14.91
CA ILE A 63 -0.25 -1.80 14.60
C ILE A 63 0.36 -0.56 13.91
N LYS A 64 -0.37 0.05 12.99
CA LYS A 64 0.14 1.18 12.17
C LYS A 64 0.46 2.46 12.97
N LYS A 65 -0.09 2.58 14.19
CA LYS A 65 0.15 3.72 15.10
C LYS A 65 1.62 3.79 15.56
N PRO A 66 2.23 2.70 16.06
CA PRO A 66 3.68 2.63 16.31
C PRO A 66 4.54 3.09 15.13
N ILE A 67 4.22 2.64 13.91
CA ILE A 67 4.94 3.04 12.69
C ILE A 67 4.87 4.57 12.50
N GLN A 68 3.68 5.15 12.69
CA GLN A 68 3.51 6.60 12.60
C GLN A 68 4.34 7.34 13.64
N ALA A 69 4.30 6.92 14.91
CA ALA A 69 5.02 7.58 15.98
C ALA A 69 6.53 7.58 15.71
N GLN A 70 7.08 6.43 15.32
CA GLN A 70 8.50 6.29 14.98
C GLN A 70 8.88 7.19 13.81
N LEU A 71 8.17 7.13 12.69
CA LEU A 71 8.48 7.97 11.52
C LEU A 71 8.30 9.47 11.82
N SER A 72 7.31 9.84 12.62
CA SER A 72 7.07 11.24 13.00
C SER A 72 8.21 11.81 13.85
N SER A 73 8.80 11.00 14.73
CA SER A 73 9.98 11.41 15.52
C SER A 73 11.26 11.60 14.69
N GLN A 74 11.31 11.02 13.48
CA GLN A 74 12.48 11.07 12.60
C GLN A 74 12.39 12.17 11.54
N ARG A 75 11.20 12.70 11.27
CA ARG A 75 10.99 13.73 10.26
C ARG A 75 11.08 15.14 10.85
N GLU A 76 11.60 16.05 10.04
CA GLU A 76 11.48 17.49 10.27
C GLU A 76 10.01 17.93 10.28
N SER A 77 9.69 18.91 11.12
CA SER A 77 8.34 19.41 11.44
C SER A 77 7.46 19.67 10.20
N GLU A 78 8.07 20.04 9.08
CA GLU A 78 7.35 20.42 7.86
C GLU A 78 6.79 19.24 7.07
N ARG A 79 7.20 18.00 7.34
CA ARG A 79 6.77 16.82 6.56
C ARG A 79 5.93 15.84 7.38
N PRO A 80 4.68 16.16 7.73
CA PRO A 80 3.88 15.36 8.65
C PRO A 80 3.64 13.93 8.13
N VAL A 81 3.79 12.96 9.03
CA VAL A 81 3.47 11.55 8.75
C VAL A 81 2.04 11.27 9.20
N ILE A 82 1.16 10.97 8.25
CA ILE A 82 -0.25 10.71 8.50
C ILE A 82 -0.54 9.23 8.32
N LEU A 83 -1.37 8.64 9.21
CA LEU A 83 -1.75 7.23 9.15
C LEU A 83 -2.23 6.79 7.76
N LYS A 84 -3.05 7.61 7.10
CA LYS A 84 -3.59 7.29 5.77
C LYS A 84 -2.48 7.00 4.75
N ASP A 85 -1.38 7.72 4.81
CA ASP A 85 -0.26 7.54 3.89
C ASP A 85 0.49 6.24 4.22
N ILE A 86 0.67 5.90 5.50
CA ILE A 86 1.19 4.59 5.94
C ILE A 86 0.27 3.46 5.46
N TYR A 87 -1.06 3.62 5.58
CA TYR A 87 -2.02 2.63 5.06
C TYR A 87 -1.82 2.38 3.57
N SER A 88 -1.68 3.47 2.80
CA SER A 88 -1.44 3.41 1.36
C SER A 88 -0.12 2.72 1.03
N GLN A 89 0.95 3.07 1.75
CA GLN A 89 2.28 2.50 1.51
C GLN A 89 2.34 1.01 1.85
N VAL A 90 1.80 0.60 2.99
CA VAL A 90 1.69 -0.84 3.35
C VAL A 90 0.88 -1.60 2.31
N LYS A 91 -0.21 -1.01 1.77
CA LYS A 91 -0.99 -1.64 0.71
C LYS A 91 -0.16 -1.81 -0.58
N LYS A 92 0.65 -0.82 -0.96
CA LYS A 92 1.57 -0.92 -2.11
C LYS A 92 2.61 -2.01 -1.90
N LEU A 93 3.24 -2.07 -0.72
CA LEU A 93 4.22 -3.09 -0.36
C LEU A 93 3.62 -4.50 -0.42
N LYS A 94 2.42 -4.70 0.15
CA LYS A 94 1.70 -5.97 0.04
C LYS A 94 1.40 -6.35 -1.40
N LYS A 95 0.93 -5.41 -2.22
CA LYS A 95 0.66 -5.66 -3.65
C LYS A 95 1.92 -6.04 -4.41
N PHE A 96 3.04 -5.36 -4.13
CA PHE A 96 4.34 -5.64 -4.72
C PHE A 96 4.82 -7.05 -4.37
N LYS A 97 4.79 -7.40 -3.08
CA LYS A 97 5.16 -8.74 -2.60
C LYS A 97 4.31 -9.84 -3.21
N LEU A 98 3.02 -9.58 -3.39
CA LEU A 98 2.11 -10.55 -3.99
C LEU A 98 2.32 -10.72 -5.50
N GLN A 99 3.00 -9.81 -6.19
CA GLN A 99 3.24 -9.88 -7.65
C GLN A 99 1.96 -10.20 -8.47
N GLY A 100 0.81 -9.70 -8.03
CA GLY A 100 -0.50 -9.98 -8.65
C GLY A 100 -1.21 -11.25 -8.19
N ARG A 101 -0.56 -12.09 -7.37
CA ARG A 101 -1.15 -13.26 -6.73
C ARG A 101 -2.18 -12.84 -5.67
N ARG A 102 -3.17 -13.70 -5.40
CA ARG A 102 -4.13 -13.45 -4.31
C ARG A 102 -3.45 -13.77 -2.98
N PRO A 103 -3.73 -13.00 -1.90
CA PRO A 103 -3.16 -13.28 -0.57
C PRO A 103 -3.37 -14.72 -0.11
N ILE A 104 -4.55 -15.29 -0.39
CA ILE A 104 -4.89 -16.66 0.00
C ILE A 104 -4.08 -17.71 -0.77
N ASP A 105 -3.71 -17.44 -2.02
CA ASP A 105 -2.86 -18.38 -2.78
C ASP A 105 -1.42 -18.35 -2.23
N SER A 106 -0.90 -17.18 -1.86
CA SER A 106 0.39 -17.06 -1.19
C SER A 106 0.39 -17.76 0.18
N PHE A 107 -0.71 -17.66 0.92
CA PHE A 107 -0.87 -18.33 2.21
C PHE A 107 -0.91 -19.86 2.06
N ILE A 108 -1.64 -20.37 1.06
CA ILE A 108 -1.69 -21.81 0.77
C ILE A 108 -0.30 -22.35 0.39
N ASP A 109 0.51 -21.59 -0.36
CA ASP A 109 1.87 -22.03 -0.66
C ASP A 109 2.74 -22.12 0.59
N THR A 110 2.64 -21.17 1.52
CA THR A 110 3.32 -21.28 2.82
C THR A 110 2.88 -22.52 3.59
N LEU A 111 1.58 -22.89 3.53
CA LEU A 111 1.08 -24.11 4.17
C LEU A 111 1.50 -25.41 3.47
N LYS A 112 1.89 -25.37 2.19
CA LYS A 112 2.46 -26.53 1.49
C LYS A 112 3.92 -26.77 1.88
N GLU A 113 4.65 -25.71 2.17
CA GLU A 113 6.06 -25.77 2.57
C GLU A 113 6.21 -26.29 4.01
N GLU A 114 5.20 -26.06 4.84
CA GLU A 114 5.15 -26.46 6.24
C GLU A 114 4.32 -27.75 6.45
N ILE A 115 4.52 -28.46 7.56
CA ILE A 115 3.82 -29.72 7.91
C ILE A 115 2.37 -29.52 8.41
N PHE A 116 1.63 -28.54 7.86
CA PHE A 116 0.24 -28.32 8.24
C PHE A 116 -0.71 -29.29 7.52
N VAL A 117 -1.76 -29.71 8.22
CA VAL A 117 -2.90 -30.39 7.58
C VAL A 117 -3.82 -29.30 7.05
N TRP A 118 -4.08 -29.27 5.75
CA TRP A 118 -4.97 -28.28 5.15
C TRP A 118 -5.81 -28.86 4.01
N SER A 119 -6.98 -28.27 3.78
CA SER A 119 -7.83 -28.57 2.62
C SER A 119 -8.54 -27.30 2.14
N SER A 120 -8.80 -27.22 0.83
CA SER A 120 -9.50 -26.09 0.23
C SER A 120 -10.41 -26.54 -0.91
N SER A 121 -11.59 -25.93 -1.03
CA SER A 121 -12.48 -26.08 -2.18
C SER A 121 -12.49 -24.80 -3.01
N ARG A 122 -12.65 -24.93 -4.34
CA ARG A 122 -12.73 -23.81 -5.27
C ARG A 122 -13.99 -23.90 -6.13
N ASP A 123 -14.52 -22.75 -6.54
CA ASP A 123 -15.58 -22.66 -7.54
C ASP A 123 -15.04 -22.76 -8.99
N THR A 124 -15.95 -22.69 -9.96
CA THR A 124 -15.61 -22.70 -11.40
C THR A 124 -14.78 -21.49 -11.84
N GLY A 125 -14.81 -20.39 -11.09
CA GLY A 125 -13.97 -19.21 -11.30
C GLY A 125 -12.59 -19.30 -10.63
N GLY A 126 -12.30 -20.40 -9.92
CA GLY A 126 -11.05 -20.62 -9.20
C GLY A 126 -10.96 -19.86 -7.87
N TYR A 127 -12.04 -19.28 -7.36
CA TYR A 127 -12.13 -18.66 -6.04
C TYR A 127 -12.29 -19.71 -4.95
N ILE A 128 -11.62 -19.53 -3.81
CA ILE A 128 -11.74 -20.47 -2.69
C ILE A 128 -13.05 -20.23 -1.97
N THR A 129 -13.86 -21.29 -1.85
CA THR A 129 -15.19 -21.26 -1.22
C THR A 129 -15.19 -21.87 0.18
N SER A 130 -14.21 -22.70 0.49
CA SER A 130 -14.03 -23.31 1.81
C SER A 130 -12.56 -23.59 2.05
N PHE A 131 -12.11 -23.37 3.29
CA PHE A 131 -10.72 -23.51 3.68
C PHE A 131 -10.62 -24.05 5.12
N PHE A 132 -9.81 -25.08 5.32
CA PHE A 132 -9.50 -25.65 6.63
C PHE A 132 -7.99 -25.78 6.77
N ASN A 133 -7.46 -25.42 7.94
CA ASN A 133 -6.09 -25.75 8.32
C ASN A 133 -6.03 -26.16 9.80
N SER A 134 -5.14 -27.10 10.11
CA SER A 134 -4.81 -27.53 11.45
C SER A 134 -3.29 -27.65 11.59
N PRO A 135 -2.73 -27.25 12.74
CA PRO A 135 -1.35 -27.59 13.09
C PRO A 135 -1.13 -29.11 13.00
N PRO A 136 0.10 -29.57 12.71
CA PRO A 136 0.44 -30.99 12.81
C PRO A 136 0.18 -31.48 14.25
N CYS A 137 -0.54 -32.59 14.38
CA CYS A 137 -0.67 -33.26 15.67
C CYS A 137 0.70 -33.85 16.05
N HIS A 138 1.41 -33.24 17.00
CA HIS A 138 2.51 -33.92 17.68
C HIS A 138 1.94 -35.12 18.44
N LYS A 139 2.20 -36.33 17.96
CA LYS A 139 2.06 -37.52 18.79
C LYS A 139 3.15 -37.41 19.87
N THR A 140 2.78 -37.09 21.10
CA THR A 140 3.68 -37.27 22.25
C THR A 140 4.00 -38.76 22.36
N PRO A 141 5.28 -39.17 22.35
CA PRO A 141 5.62 -40.57 22.59
C PRO A 141 5.16 -40.96 24.00
N SER A 142 4.54 -42.15 24.09
CA SER A 142 4.04 -42.74 25.34
C SER A 142 5.16 -43.33 26.18
#